data_AF-A0A8T8WK01-F1
#
_entry.id   AF-A0A8T8WK01-F1
#
_cell.length_a   1.000
_cell.length_b   1.000
_cell.length_c   1.000
_cell.angle_alpha   90.00
_cell.angle_beta   90.00
_cell.angle_gamma   90.00
#
_symmetry.space_group_name_H-M   'P 1'
#
loop_
_entity.id
_entity.type
_entity.pdbx_description
1 polymer ?
#
loop_
_entity_poly.entity_id
_entity_poly.type
_entity_poly.pdbx_seq_one_letter_code
_entity_poly.pdbx_strand_id
1 'polypeptide(L)' 'MPRAVRGVLIECDPSVKAIILKYDEERHDYIVEDLDDDRHLVIKESQLQNLKARLGKELDEKVMQPEESESE' A
#
# COMPACT_ATOMS: atom_id res chain seq x y z
N MET A 1 22.52 -13.85 14.81
CA MET A 1 21.49 -14.91 15.00
C MET A 1 20.39 -14.69 14.00
N PRO A 2 19.80 -15.75 13.40
CA PRO A 2 18.68 -15.59 12.48
C PRO A 2 17.43 -15.05 13.21
N ARG A 3 16.70 -14.13 12.56
CA ARG A 3 15.44 -13.54 13.04
C ARG A 3 14.34 -13.86 12.04
N ALA A 4 13.15 -14.23 12.52
CA ALA A 4 11.97 -14.42 11.70
C ALA A 4 10.87 -13.46 12.18
N VAL A 5 10.12 -12.90 11.25
CA VAL A 5 8.99 -12.01 11.53
C VAL A 5 7.74 -12.58 10.88
N ARG A 6 6.63 -12.59 11.62
CA ARG A 6 5.34 -13.02 11.10
C ARG A 6 4.67 -11.82 10.40
N GLY A 7 4.18 -12.05 9.19
CA GLY A 7 3.41 -11.08 8.43
C GLY A 7 2.89 -11.69 7.13
N VAL A 8 2.20 -10.87 6.35
CA VAL A 8 1.70 -11.25 5.03
C VAL A 8 2.58 -10.58 3.98
N LEU A 9 3.26 -11.38 3.16
CA LEU A 9 3.97 -10.88 2.00
C LEU A 9 2.95 -10.44 0.94
N ILE A 10 3.10 -9.22 0.45
CA ILE A 10 2.34 -8.72 -0.68
C ILE A 10 3.30 -8.36 -1.81
N GLU A 11 2.87 -8.61 -3.05
CA GLU A 11 3.48 -8.13 -4.28
C GLU A 11 2.49 -7.14 -4.92
N CYS A 12 2.97 -5.97 -5.32
CA CYS A 12 2.17 -4.92 -5.93
C CYS A 12 3.01 -4.04 -6.85
N ASP A 13 2.37 -3.23 -7.70
CA ASP A 13 3.08 -2.28 -8.54
C ASP A 13 3.70 -1.12 -7.73
N PRO A 14 4.78 -0.48 -8.22
CA PRO A 14 5.46 0.59 -7.49
C PRO A 14 4.56 1.76 -7.08
N SER A 15 3.54 2.08 -7.89
CA SER A 15 2.55 3.11 -7.57
C SER A 15 1.67 2.73 -6.38
N VAL A 16 1.26 1.47 -6.28
CA VAL A 16 0.49 0.95 -5.14
C VAL A 16 1.37 0.91 -3.90
N LYS A 17 2.63 0.47 -4.02
CA LYS A 17 3.60 0.50 -2.92
C LYS A 17 3.77 1.92 -2.35
N ALA A 18 3.91 2.93 -3.20
CA ALA A 18 4.00 4.32 -2.78
C ALA A 18 2.77 4.80 -1.99
N ILE A 19 1.56 4.39 -2.40
CA ILE A 19 0.33 4.69 -1.67
C ILE A 19 0.32 4.01 -0.29
N ILE A 20 0.74 2.75 -0.22
CA ILE A 20 0.82 2.00 1.05
C ILE A 20 1.81 2.66 2.00
N LEU A 21 3.00 3.04 1.51
CA LEU A 21 4.01 3.76 2.30
C LEU A 21 3.43 5.07 2.85
N LYS A 22 2.74 5.86 2.02
CA LYS A 22 2.07 7.09 2.46
C LYS A 22 1.04 6.85 3.57
N TYR A 23 0.26 5.78 3.49
CA TYR A 23 -0.68 5.44 4.56
C TYR A 23 0.02 4.99 5.84
N ASP A 24 1.15 4.30 5.71
CA ASP A 24 1.94 3.88 6.86
C ASP A 24 2.64 5.06 7.54
N GLU A 25 3.07 6.08 6.81
CA GLU A 25 3.64 7.32 7.40
C GLU A 25 2.70 8.02 8.39
N GLU A 26 1.38 7.84 8.26
CA GLU A 26 0.41 8.46 9.18
C GLU A 26 0.43 7.86 10.59
N ARG A 27 0.63 6.54 10.71
CA ARG A 27 0.41 5.81 11.98
C ARG A 27 1.35 4.61 12.23
N HIS A 28 2.15 4.21 11.25
CA HIS A 28 3.05 3.05 11.27
C HIS A 28 2.37 1.75 11.71
N ASP A 29 1.17 1.48 11.18
CA ASP A 29 0.34 0.34 11.61
C ASP A 29 0.21 -0.76 10.54
N TYR A 30 0.57 -0.49 9.29
CA TYR A 30 0.41 -1.42 8.18
C TYR A 30 1.67 -2.25 7.92
N ILE A 31 2.83 -1.61 7.83
CA ILE A 31 4.06 -2.24 7.36
C ILE A 31 4.82 -2.86 8.53
N VAL A 32 5.19 -4.14 8.37
CA VAL A 32 6.05 -4.88 9.29
C VAL A 32 7.50 -4.81 8.83
N GLU A 33 7.72 -4.95 7.51
CA GLU A 33 9.05 -4.89 6.90
C GLU A 33 8.94 -4.41 5.44
N ASP A 34 9.82 -3.49 5.04
CA ASP A 34 10.06 -3.15 3.64
C ASP A 34 11.22 -4.00 3.14
N LEU A 35 11.04 -4.71 2.02
CA LEU A 35 12.01 -5.69 1.51
C LEU A 35 13.06 -5.08 0.56
N ASP A 36 13.30 -3.78 0.65
CA ASP A 36 14.31 -3.01 -0.09
C ASP A 36 14.21 -3.10 -1.63
N ASP A 37 13.09 -3.59 -2.17
CA ASP A 37 12.75 -3.55 -3.59
C ASP A 37 11.57 -2.62 -3.86
N ASP A 38 11.06 -2.54 -5.09
CA ASP A 38 9.97 -1.64 -5.47
C ASP A 38 8.58 -2.29 -5.47
N ARG A 39 8.48 -3.58 -5.16
CA ARG A 39 7.25 -4.38 -5.39
C ARG A 39 6.73 -5.13 -4.18
N HIS A 40 7.59 -5.42 -3.21
CA HIS A 40 7.26 -6.26 -2.09
C HIS A 40 7.24 -5.48 -0.77
N LEU A 41 6.27 -5.84 0.07
CA LEU A 41 6.14 -5.38 1.44
C LEU A 41 5.65 -6.55 2.30
N VAL A 42 6.08 -6.58 3.57
CA VAL A 42 5.48 -7.45 4.58
C VAL A 42 4.50 -6.62 5.41
N ILE A 43 3.24 -7.03 5.41
CA ILE A 43 2.13 -6.30 6.05
C ILE A 43 1.65 -7.03 7.31
N LYS A 44 1.17 -6.26 8.29
CA LYS A 44 0.53 -6.78 9.49
C LYS A 44 -0.77 -7.51 9.12
N GLU A 45 -0.86 -8.79 9.49
CA GLU A 45 -1.98 -9.67 9.15
C GLU A 45 -3.36 -9.10 9.53
N SER A 46 -3.45 -8.43 10.70
CA SER A 46 -4.68 -7.80 11.18
C SER A 46 -5.12 -6.58 10.37
N GLN A 47 -4.22 -5.94 9.64
CA GLN A 47 -4.50 -4.74 8.85
C GLN A 47 -4.73 -5.03 7.36
N LEU A 48 -4.47 -6.26 6.88
CA LEU A 48 -4.57 -6.59 5.46
C LEU A 48 -5.93 -6.25 4.85
N GLN A 49 -7.03 -6.61 5.54
CA GLN A 49 -8.38 -6.34 5.04
C GLN A 49 -8.70 -4.84 5.02
N ASN A 50 -8.26 -4.10 6.03
CA ASN A 50 -8.42 -2.66 6.09
C ASN A 50 -7.63 -1.97 4.97
N LEU A 51 -6.38 -2.39 4.76
CA LEU A 51 -5.52 -1.86 3.70
C LEU A 51 -6.12 -2.09 2.31
N LYS A 52 -6.63 -3.30 2.03
CA LYS A 52 -7.33 -3.61 0.77
C LYS A 52 -8.55 -2.72 0.55
N ALA A 53 -9.37 -2.51 1.59
CA ALA A 53 -10.55 -1.66 1.51
C ALA A 53 -10.19 -0.18 1.26
N ARG A 54 -9.13 0.33 1.90
CA ARG A 54 -8.65 1.71 1.72
C ARG A 54 -8.08 1.92 0.32
N LEU A 55 -7.24 0.99 -0.14
CA LEU A 55 -6.68 1.01 -1.51
C LEU A 55 -7.77 0.92 -2.57
N GLY A 56 -8.78 0.07 -2.40
CA GLY A 56 -9.89 -0.03 -3.33
C GLY A 56 -10.61 1.31 -3.52
N LYS A 57 -10.93 2.00 -2.41
CA LYS A 57 -11.56 3.32 -2.45
C LYS A 57 -10.70 4.37 -3.14
N GLU A 58 -9.42 4.46 -2.80
CA GLU A 58 -8.49 5.43 -3.39
C GLU A 58 -8.33 5.23 -4.90
N LEU A 59 -8.26 3.97 -5.35
CA LEU A 59 -8.13 3.65 -6.77
C LEU A 59 -9.44 3.93 -7.52
N ASP A 60 -10.58 3.58 -6.94
CA ASP A 60 -11.90 3.89 -7.53
C ASP A 60 -12.11 5.41 -7.68
N GLU A 61 -11.75 6.20 -6.65
CA GLU A 61 -11.82 7.67 -6.67
C GLU A 61 -10.92 8.28 -7.76
N LYS A 62 -9.74 7.71 -8.00
CA LYS A 62 -8.83 8.17 -9.06
C LYS A 62 -9.29 7.79 -10.45
N VAL A 63 -9.89 6.61 -10.63
CA VAL A 63 -10.44 6.16 -11.91
C VAL A 63 -11.70 6.98 -12.29
N MET A 64 -12.49 7.42 -11.30
CA MET A 64 -13.66 8.28 -11.51
C MET A 64 -13.33 9.75 -11.78
N GLN A 65 -12.06 10.15 -11.77
CA GLN A 65 -11.60 11.47 -12.24
C GLN A 65 -10.99 11.33 -13.65
N PRO A 66 -11.80 11.14 -14.71
CA PRO A 66 -11.30 11.26 -16.07
C PRO A 66 -11.05 12.74 -16.34
N GLU A 67 -9.79 13.15 -16.25
CA GLU A 67 -9.19 14.24 -17.05
C GLU A 67 -10.04 15.51 -17.24
N GLU A 68 -10.58 16.11 -16.17
CA GLU A 68 -11.10 17.50 -16.20
C GLU A 68 -9.96 18.54 -16.21
N SER A 69 -8.89 18.28 -16.96
CA SER A 69 -7.73 19.18 -17.07
C SER A 69 -7.02 19.00 -18.40
N GLU A 70 -7.71 19.34 -19.50
CA GLU A 70 -7.08 19.90 -20.71
C GLU A 70 -8.18 20.50 -21.62
N SER A 71 -8.79 21.59 -21.16
CA SER A 71 -9.56 22.51 -22.00
C SER A 71 -9.57 23.89 -21.35
N GLU A 72 -8.46 24.62 -21.49
CA GLU A 72 -8.43 26.07 -21.73
C GLU A 72 -7.10 26.50 -22.36
#